data_AF-A0A972DSX0-F1
#
_entry.id   AF-A0A972DSX0-F1
#
_cell.length_a   1.000
_cell.length_b   1.000
_cell.length_c   1.000
_cell.angle_alpha   90.00
_cell.angle_beta   90.00
_cell.angle_gamma   90.00
#
_symmetry.space_group_name_H-M   'P 1'
#
loop_
_entity.id
_entity.type
_entity.pdbx_description
1 polymer ?
#
loop_
_entity_poly.entity_id
_entity_poly.type
_entity_poly.pdbx_seq_one_letter_code
_entity_poly.pdbx_strand_id
1 'polypeptide(L)' 'MILVALLVSRWLPGAGPAEAADWPTYLADYSRSGVTQESLAFPFEESWAHRSAHAPRPAWPDPARRDVTNRHEGLRAVMT' A
#
# COMPACT_ATOMS: atom_id res chain seq x y z
N MET A 1 -2.90 38.18 38.15
CA MET A 1 -2.90 37.89 36.71
C MET A 1 -1.52 37.40 36.29
N ILE A 2 -1.13 36.26 36.86
CA ILE A 2 0.15 35.59 36.71
C ILE A 2 -0.24 34.13 36.41
N LEU A 3 0.41 33.53 35.39
CA LEU A 3 0.45 32.09 35.09
C LEU A 3 -0.86 31.41 34.62
N VAL A 4 -1.29 31.66 33.38
CA VAL A 4 -2.15 30.71 32.62
C VAL A 4 -1.65 30.54 31.17
N ALA A 5 -0.34 30.69 30.93
CA ALA A 5 0.23 30.63 29.57
C ALA A 5 1.21 29.46 29.34
N LEU A 6 1.46 28.60 30.33
CA LEU A 6 2.53 27.59 30.24
C LEU A 6 2.08 26.12 30.34
N LEU A 7 0.78 25.84 30.40
CA LEU A 7 0.28 24.47 30.66
C LEU A 7 -0.41 23.79 29.47
N VAL A 8 -0.04 24.17 28.24
CA VAL A 8 -0.37 23.40 27.02
C VAL A 8 0.90 22.96 26.26
N SER A 9 2.08 23.01 26.89
CA SER A 9 3.24 22.21 26.43
C SER A 9 3.09 20.78 26.98
N ARG A 10 1.98 20.15 26.60
CA ARG A 10 1.58 18.81 27.01
C ARG A 10 2.26 17.83 26.05
N TRP A 11 3.39 17.30 26.50
CA TRP A 11 3.99 16.03 26.08
C TRP A 11 3.94 15.77 24.56
N LEU A 12 4.93 16.24 23.80
CA LEU A 12 5.32 15.45 22.63
C LEU A 12 5.93 14.17 23.19
N PRO A 13 5.33 12.97 22.99
CA PRO A 13 6.09 11.75 23.19
C PRO A 13 7.35 11.88 22.33
N GLY A 14 8.50 11.66 22.96
CA GLY A 14 9.77 11.61 22.24
C GLY A 14 9.71 10.44 21.27
N ALA A 15 9.23 10.68 20.06
CA ALA A 15 9.43 9.79 18.94
C ALA A 15 10.90 9.95 18.52
N GLY A 16 11.79 9.25 19.22
CA GLY A 16 13.10 8.93 18.65
C GLY A 16 12.87 8.25 17.29
N PRO A 17 13.80 8.38 16.33
CA PRO A 17 13.65 7.73 15.04
C PRO A 17 13.38 6.24 15.28
N ALA A 18 12.25 5.74 14.79
CA ALA A 18 12.01 4.31 14.76
C ALA A 18 13.05 3.73 13.79
N GLU A 19 14.02 2.99 14.32
CA GLU A 19 14.94 2.21 13.51
C GLU A 19 14.16 1.01 12.98
N ALA A 20 13.76 1.09 11.71
CA ALA A 20 13.11 0.03 10.98
C ALA A 20 14.10 -0.56 9.97
N ALA A 21 14.01 -1.86 9.73
CA ALA A 21 14.77 -2.53 8.71
C ALA A 21 14.43 -1.97 7.32
N ASP A 22 15.46 -1.88 6.47
CA ASP A 22 15.29 -1.41 5.11
C ASP A 22 14.50 -2.41 4.26
N TRP A 23 13.78 -1.89 3.25
CA TRP A 23 13.06 -2.67 2.25
C TRP A 23 13.58 -2.36 0.83
N PRO A 24 14.84 -2.68 0.52
CA PRO A 24 15.51 -2.18 -0.69
C PRO A 24 15.04 -2.84 -1.99
N THR A 25 14.35 -3.99 -1.90
CA THR A 25 13.87 -4.74 -3.06
C THR A 25 12.49 -5.35 -2.81
N TYR A 26 11.89 -5.89 -3.87
CA TYR A 26 10.65 -6.65 -3.78
C TYR A 26 10.80 -7.81 -2.80
N LEU A 27 9.96 -7.84 -1.77
CA LEU A 27 9.98 -8.80 -0.66
C LEU A 27 11.26 -8.76 0.20
N ALA A 28 11.79 -7.55 0.42
CA ALA A 28 12.89 -7.20 1.33
C ALA A 28 14.30 -7.67 0.91
N ASP A 29 14.44 -8.92 0.46
CA ASP A 29 15.74 -9.52 0.15
C ASP A 29 15.75 -10.33 -1.17
N TYR A 30 16.91 -10.82 -1.57
CA TYR A 30 17.06 -11.62 -2.79
C TYR A 30 16.35 -12.98 -2.75
N SER A 31 16.11 -13.51 -1.55
CA SER A 31 15.33 -14.74 -1.35
C SER A 31 13.82 -14.49 -1.43
N ARG A 32 13.40 -13.22 -1.43
CA ARG A 32 12.00 -12.78 -1.43
C ARG A 32 11.24 -13.27 -0.20
N SER A 33 11.88 -13.22 0.96
CA SER A 33 11.31 -13.76 2.20
C SER A 33 10.07 -12.99 2.69
N GLY A 34 10.03 -11.66 2.49
CA GLY A 34 8.95 -10.81 2.97
C GLY A 34 8.82 -10.74 4.50
N VAL A 35 9.91 -11.00 5.25
CA VAL A 35 9.91 -10.98 6.72
C VAL A 35 10.88 -9.95 7.29
N THR A 36 10.65 -9.55 8.52
CA THR A 36 11.49 -8.60 9.26
C THR A 36 11.64 -9.04 10.72
N GLN A 37 12.69 -8.59 11.41
CA GLN A 37 13.02 -9.05 12.77
C GLN A 37 12.25 -8.28 13.86
N GLU A 38 11.71 -7.12 13.53
CA GLU A 38 11.01 -6.27 14.48
C GLU A 38 9.66 -6.86 14.86
N SER A 39 9.34 -6.67 16.14
CA SER A 39 8.15 -7.18 16.78
C SER A 39 7.10 -6.09 16.87
N LEU A 40 5.87 -6.45 16.56
CA LEU A 40 4.76 -5.51 16.61
C LEU A 40 4.04 -5.54 17.96
N ALA A 41 3.71 -4.37 18.48
CA ALA A 41 2.88 -4.22 19.67
C ALA A 41 1.40 -4.06 19.27
N PHE A 42 0.51 -4.71 20.02
CA PHE A 42 -0.93 -4.72 19.78
C PHE A 42 -1.68 -3.97 20.90
N PRO A 43 -2.88 -3.41 20.65
CA PRO A 43 -3.66 -3.48 19.40
C PRO A 43 -3.19 -2.46 18.35
N PHE A 44 -3.42 -2.76 17.07
CA PHE A 44 -3.23 -1.79 16.00
C PHE A 44 -4.45 -0.91 15.82
N GLU A 45 -4.20 0.35 15.50
CA GLU A 45 -5.19 1.29 15.01
C GLU A 45 -4.73 1.83 13.65
N GLU A 46 -5.69 2.22 12.80
CA GLU A 46 -5.38 2.79 11.49
C GLU A 46 -4.71 4.16 11.67
N SER A 47 -3.45 4.27 11.25
CA SER A 47 -2.71 5.55 11.27
C SER A 47 -2.95 6.38 10.02
N TRP A 48 -3.05 5.72 8.86
CA TRP A 48 -3.37 6.34 7.58
C TRP A 48 -3.91 5.30 6.59
N ALA A 49 -4.69 5.77 5.63
CA ALA A 49 -5.12 4.97 4.48
C ALA A 49 -4.94 5.78 3.19
N HIS A 50 -4.21 5.21 2.22
CA HIS A 50 -4.12 5.80 0.88
C HIS A 50 -5.37 5.45 0.07
N ARG A 51 -6.02 6.47 -0.50
CA ARG A 51 -7.10 6.29 -1.47
C ARG A 51 -6.63 6.78 -2.83
N SER A 52 -6.60 5.87 -3.80
CA SER A 52 -6.30 6.24 -5.19
C SER A 52 -7.32 7.28 -5.67
N ALA A 53 -6.84 8.36 -6.27
CA ALA A 53 -7.70 9.36 -6.90
C ALA A 53 -8.43 8.80 -8.14
N HIS A 54 -7.88 7.75 -8.75
CA HIS A 54 -8.43 7.13 -9.94
C HIS A 54 -9.09 5.80 -9.60
N ALA A 55 -10.30 5.61 -10.12
CA ALA A 55 -10.95 4.31 -10.13
C ALA A 55 -10.12 3.30 -10.95
N PRO A 56 -10.18 2.00 -10.62
CA PRO A 56 -9.57 0.96 -11.44
C PRO A 56 -10.03 1.07 -12.89
N ARG A 57 -9.09 0.96 -13.83
CA ARG A 57 -9.37 0.88 -15.25
C ARG A 57 -8.78 -0.42 -15.80
N PRO A 58 -9.39 -1.03 -16.82
CA PRO A 58 -8.80 -2.19 -17.47
C PRO A 58 -7.36 -1.88 -17.91
N ALA A 59 -6.43 -2.75 -17.53
CA ALA A 59 -5.02 -2.62 -17.93
C ALA A 59 -4.84 -2.85 -19.44
N TRP A 60 -5.74 -3.62 -20.04
CA TRP A 60 -5.73 -3.99 -21.45
C TRP A 60 -6.96 -3.43 -22.16
N PRO A 61 -6.84 -3.10 -23.47
CA PRO A 61 -8.01 -2.81 -24.30
C PRO A 61 -9.02 -3.95 -24.31
N ASP A 62 -10.21 -3.67 -24.83
CA ASP A 62 -11.19 -4.73 -25.10
C ASP A 62 -10.57 -5.85 -25.95
N PRO A 63 -10.99 -7.11 -25.75
CA PRO A 63 -10.53 -8.22 -26.56
C PRO A 63 -10.67 -7.93 -28.05
N ALA A 64 -9.74 -8.47 -28.84
CA ALA A 64 -9.89 -8.46 -30.29
C ALA A 64 -11.26 -9.01 -30.66
N ARG A 65 -11.99 -8.37 -31.58
CA ARG A 65 -13.34 -8.83 -31.99
C ARG A 65 -13.29 -10.10 -32.85
N ARG A 66 -12.15 -10.32 -33.52
CA ARG A 66 -11.94 -11.36 -34.52
C ARG A 66 -10.51 -11.90 -34.45
N ASP A 67 -10.39 -13.21 -34.63
CA ASP A 67 -9.15 -13.90 -34.94
C ASP A 67 -9.17 -14.36 -36.41
N VAL A 68 -8.36 -13.71 -37.25
CA VAL A 68 -8.29 -13.98 -38.70
C VAL A 68 -7.61 -15.32 -38.98
N THR A 69 -6.64 -15.72 -38.15
CA THR A 69 -5.84 -16.93 -38.32
C THR A 69 -6.71 -18.17 -38.10
N ASN A 70 -7.47 -18.18 -37.00
CA ASN A 70 -8.35 -19.30 -36.66
C ASN A 70 -9.79 -19.13 -37.18
N ARG A 71 -10.10 -18.04 -37.89
CA ARG A 71 -11.43 -17.68 -38.41
C ARG A 71 -12.53 -17.65 -37.34
N HIS A 72 -12.19 -17.19 -36.14
CA HIS A 72 -13.15 -17.00 -35.06
C HIS A 72 -13.63 -15.55 -35.02
N GLU A 73 -14.94 -15.37 -34.89
CA GLU A 73 -15.63 -14.09 -34.75
C GLU A 73 -16.29 -14.00 -33.37
N GLY A 74 -16.66 -12.79 -32.96
CA GLY A 74 -17.46 -12.60 -31.74
C GLY A 74 -16.68 -12.94 -30.46
N LEU A 75 -15.37 -12.76 -30.50
CA LEU A 75 -14.50 -12.92 -29.34
C LEU A 75 -14.90 -11.91 -28.25
N ARG A 76 -14.97 -12.39 -27.01
CA ARG A 76 -15.35 -11.61 -25.82
C ARG A 76 -14.51 -12.03 -24.63
N ALA A 77 -14.36 -11.13 -23.67
CA ALA A 77 -13.66 -11.44 -22.43
C ALA A 77 -14.50 -12.43 -21.65
N VAL A 78 -13.95 -13.61 -21.38
CA VAL A 78 -14.52 -14.58 -20.46
C VAL A 78 -13.55 -14.68 -19.29
N MET A 79 -13.95 -14.19 -18.13
CA MET A 79 -13.29 -14.53 -16.87
C MET A 79 -14.02 -15.75 -16.32
N THR A 80 -13.42 -16.93 -16.46
CA THR A 80 -13.87 -18.16 -15.79
C THR A 80 -13.24 -18.23 -14.41
#